data_AF-A0A1G9XSG1-F1
#
_entry.id   AF-A0A1G9XSG1-F1
#
_cell.length_a   1.000
_cell.length_b   1.000
_cell.length_c   1.000
_cell.angle_alpha   90.00
_cell.angle_beta   90.00
_cell.angle_gamma   90.00
#
_symmetry.space_group_name_H-M   'P 1'
#
loop_
_entity.id
_entity.type
_entity.pdbx_description
1 polymer ?
#
loop_
_entity_poly.entity_id
_entity_poly.type
_entity_poly.pdbx_seq_one_letter_code
_entity_poly.pdbx_strand_id
1 'polypeptide(L)'
;MGQASGQRVQEHHRSRFPEIKIVAEKAGGTKDAGIAATDWTKSHPDIHGIFTAADTMAVESIKSLTQAGATDKIKVSTSNLNDDARAALERGTLTCASLQPAVSMGRDAMREAAAAIEGGKVLGRIEAPALLVTREKVASYDFSKIIAPTDYQP
;
A
#
# COMPACT_ATOMS: atom_id res chain seq x y z
N MET A 1 7.67 4.91 -11.18
CA MET A 1 7.52 4.85 -9.71
C MET A 1 7.49 3.43 -9.14
N GLY A 2 6.90 2.42 -9.81
CA GLY A 2 6.72 1.06 -9.24
C GLY A 2 7.98 0.20 -9.02
N GLN A 3 9.04 0.34 -9.83
CA GLN A 3 10.26 -0.49 -9.67
C GLN A 3 11.04 -0.20 -8.37
N ALA A 4 11.04 1.04 -7.90
CA ALA A 4 11.79 1.45 -6.72
C ALA A 4 11.16 1.02 -5.38
N SER A 5 9.85 0.76 -5.37
CA SER A 5 9.14 0.21 -4.20
C SER A 5 9.32 -1.31 -4.12
N GLY A 6 9.21 -2.02 -5.25
CA GLY A 6 9.44 -3.47 -5.30
C GLY A 6 10.83 -3.88 -4.80
N GLN A 7 11.89 -3.22 -5.30
CA GLN A 7 13.26 -3.49 -4.87
C GLN A 7 13.50 -3.24 -3.38
N ARG A 8 12.90 -2.17 -2.81
CA ARG A 8 13.05 -1.87 -1.38
C ARG A 8 12.36 -2.88 -0.48
N VAL A 9 11.20 -3.38 -0.89
CA VAL A 9 10.53 -4.48 -0.17
C VAL A 9 11.39 -5.74 -0.18
N GLN A 10 12.01 -6.07 -1.32
CA GLN A 10 12.89 -7.22 -1.43
C GLN A 10 14.10 -7.13 -0.51
N GLU A 11 14.79 -5.99 -0.52
CA GLU A 11 15.96 -5.74 0.33
C GLU A 11 15.60 -5.83 1.82
N HIS A 12 14.44 -5.27 2.19
CA HIS A 12 13.93 -5.31 3.55
C HIS A 12 13.64 -6.74 4.03
N HIS A 13 13.00 -7.57 3.20
CA HIS A 13 12.75 -8.98 3.54
C HIS A 13 14.04 -9.77 3.66
N ARG A 14 14.96 -9.63 2.70
CA ARG A 14 16.25 -10.36 2.73
C ARG A 14 17.07 -10.04 3.97
N SER A 15 17.04 -8.79 4.43
CA SER A 15 17.83 -8.35 5.60
C SER A 15 17.15 -8.61 6.94
N ARG A 16 15.81 -8.50 7.03
CA ARG A 16 15.10 -8.53 8.33
C ARG A 16 14.18 -9.74 8.53
N PHE A 17 13.77 -10.39 7.46
CA PHE A 17 12.85 -11.53 7.46
C PHE A 17 13.34 -12.62 6.49
N PRO A 18 14.56 -13.17 6.70
CA PRO A 18 15.18 -14.13 5.78
C PRO A 18 14.37 -15.42 5.59
N GLU A 19 13.45 -15.72 6.50
CA GLU A 19 12.48 -16.82 6.41
C GLU A 19 11.38 -16.58 5.35
N ILE A 20 11.10 -15.32 5.00
CA ILE A 20 10.14 -14.98 3.94
C ILE A 20 10.86 -14.98 2.59
N LYS A 21 10.52 -15.95 1.74
CA LYS A 21 11.07 -16.07 0.39
C LYS A 21 10.19 -15.36 -0.63
N ILE A 22 10.82 -14.57 -1.49
CA ILE A 22 10.16 -13.92 -2.61
C ILE A 22 10.27 -14.86 -3.81
N VAL A 23 9.16 -15.50 -4.15
CA VAL A 23 9.10 -16.58 -5.16
C VAL A 23 8.73 -16.09 -6.55
N ALA A 24 8.10 -14.90 -6.66
CA ALA A 24 7.70 -14.30 -7.92
C ALA A 24 7.59 -12.78 -7.79
N GLU A 25 7.72 -12.09 -8.93
CA GLU A 25 7.48 -10.65 -9.07
C GLU A 25 6.84 -10.38 -10.43
N LYS A 26 5.90 -9.44 -10.46
CA LYS A 26 5.30 -8.95 -11.71
C LYS A 26 5.18 -7.43 -11.66
N ALA A 27 5.83 -6.76 -12.62
CA ALA A 27 5.59 -5.36 -12.90
C ALA A 27 4.35 -5.20 -13.80
N GLY A 28 3.62 -4.11 -13.63
CA GLY A 28 2.42 -3.81 -14.41
C GLY A 28 1.43 -2.93 -13.66
N GLY A 29 0.22 -2.81 -14.21
CA GLY A 29 -0.89 -2.09 -13.60
C GLY A 29 -1.89 -3.01 -12.90
N THR A 30 -3.07 -2.47 -12.60
CA THR A 30 -4.17 -3.17 -11.90
C THR A 30 -4.57 -4.49 -12.56
N LYS A 31 -4.72 -4.50 -13.90
CA LYS A 31 -5.09 -5.72 -14.63
C LYS A 31 -4.02 -6.81 -14.53
N ASP A 32 -2.75 -6.42 -14.63
CA ASP A 32 -1.62 -7.36 -14.53
C ASP A 32 -1.56 -8.00 -13.14
N ALA A 33 -1.91 -7.25 -12.09
CA ALA A 33 -1.96 -7.76 -10.72
C ALA A 33 -3.00 -8.86 -10.52
N GLY A 34 -4.18 -8.75 -11.14
CA GLY A 34 -5.21 -9.79 -11.10
C GLY A 34 -4.80 -11.06 -11.85
N ILE A 35 -4.21 -10.90 -13.03
CA ILE A 35 -3.66 -12.02 -13.83
C ILE A 35 -2.57 -12.73 -13.03
N ALA A 36 -1.59 -11.99 -12.50
CA ALA A 36 -0.50 -12.54 -11.72
C ALA A 36 -0.99 -13.28 -10.47
N ALA A 37 -1.96 -12.71 -9.73
CA ALA A 37 -2.52 -13.36 -8.56
C ALA A 37 -3.14 -14.73 -8.91
N THR A 38 -3.89 -14.82 -10.02
CA THR A 38 -4.46 -16.08 -10.50
C THR A 38 -3.38 -17.08 -10.90
N ASP A 39 -2.40 -16.64 -11.69
CA ASP A 39 -1.32 -17.50 -12.19
C ASP A 39 -0.44 -18.04 -11.06
N TRP A 40 -0.18 -17.23 -10.03
CA TRP A 40 0.59 -17.63 -8.86
C TRP A 40 -0.11 -18.67 -8.00
N THR A 41 -1.46 -18.70 -7.97
CA THR A 41 -2.17 -19.81 -7.28
C THR A 41 -1.85 -21.18 -7.87
N LYS A 42 -1.46 -21.23 -9.15
CA LYS A 42 -1.15 -22.48 -9.88
C LYS A 42 0.35 -22.74 -9.92
N SER A 43 1.14 -21.71 -10.18
CA SER A 43 2.60 -21.82 -10.34
C SER A 43 3.37 -21.84 -9.02
N HIS A 44 2.79 -21.31 -7.94
CA HIS A 44 3.37 -21.25 -6.61
C HIS A 44 2.35 -21.71 -5.55
N PRO A 45 2.02 -23.02 -5.50
CA PRO A 45 0.97 -23.54 -4.61
C PRO A 45 1.28 -23.36 -3.10
N ASP A 46 2.53 -23.03 -2.76
CA ASP A 46 3.03 -22.74 -1.41
C ASP A 46 3.13 -21.23 -1.10
N ILE A 47 2.60 -20.36 -1.96
CA ILE A 47 2.58 -18.91 -1.70
C ILE A 47 1.62 -18.58 -0.55
N HIS A 48 2.10 -17.80 0.42
CA HIS A 48 1.33 -17.41 1.60
C HIS A 48 0.85 -15.96 1.57
N GLY A 49 1.43 -15.13 0.70
CA GLY A 49 1.06 -13.73 0.65
C GLY A 49 1.48 -13.01 -0.63
N ILE A 50 0.77 -11.92 -0.92
CA ILE A 50 1.01 -10.99 -2.02
C ILE A 50 1.08 -9.57 -1.44
N PHE A 51 2.09 -8.82 -1.87
CA PHE A 51 2.18 -7.38 -1.66
C PHE A 51 1.92 -6.64 -2.97
N THR A 52 1.08 -5.61 -2.93
CA THR A 52 0.81 -4.74 -4.08
C THR A 52 1.26 -3.30 -3.83
N ALA A 53 1.76 -2.65 -4.88
CA ALA A 53 2.27 -1.28 -4.80
C ALA A 53 1.17 -0.21 -4.74
N ALA A 54 -0.09 -0.57 -4.99
CA ALA A 54 -1.25 0.32 -4.92
C ALA A 54 -2.52 -0.46 -4.54
N ASP A 55 -3.44 0.21 -3.87
CA ASP A 55 -4.75 -0.28 -3.41
C ASP A 55 -5.62 -0.87 -4.54
N THR A 56 -5.68 -0.23 -5.70
CA THR A 56 -6.42 -0.75 -6.86
C THR A 56 -5.90 -2.11 -7.32
N MET A 57 -4.58 -2.33 -7.25
CA MET A 57 -3.97 -3.63 -7.58
C MET A 57 -4.37 -4.69 -6.54
N ALA A 58 -4.40 -4.36 -5.25
CA ALA A 58 -4.89 -5.27 -4.22
C ALA A 58 -6.35 -5.66 -4.43
N VAL A 59 -7.22 -4.70 -4.75
CA VAL A 59 -8.64 -4.95 -5.01
C VAL A 59 -8.82 -5.95 -6.16
N GLU A 60 -8.13 -5.75 -7.28
CA GLU A 60 -8.21 -6.67 -8.42
C GLU A 60 -7.57 -8.04 -8.10
N SER A 61 -6.43 -8.09 -7.40
CA SER A 61 -5.83 -9.35 -6.96
C SER A 61 -6.76 -10.13 -6.03
N ILE A 62 -7.40 -9.49 -5.05
CA ILE A 62 -8.36 -10.14 -4.13
C ILE A 62 -9.55 -10.71 -4.90
N LYS A 63 -10.08 -9.95 -5.88
CA LYS A 63 -11.17 -10.41 -6.74
C LYS A 63 -10.75 -11.65 -7.55
N SER A 64 -9.58 -11.64 -8.15
CA SER A 64 -9.03 -12.78 -8.88
C SER A 64 -8.80 -14.00 -7.98
N LEU A 65 -8.24 -13.80 -6.78
CA LEU A 65 -8.07 -14.88 -5.79
C LEU A 65 -9.42 -15.45 -5.34
N THR A 66 -10.44 -14.62 -5.20
CA THR A 66 -11.81 -15.06 -4.86
C THR A 66 -12.39 -15.94 -5.95
N GLN A 67 -12.24 -15.54 -7.22
CA GLN A 67 -12.67 -16.35 -8.36
C GLN A 67 -11.91 -17.69 -8.46
N ALA A 68 -10.65 -17.71 -8.01
CA ALA A 68 -9.82 -18.91 -7.95
C ALA A 68 -10.05 -19.76 -6.67
N GLY A 69 -10.93 -19.33 -5.75
CA GLY A 69 -11.16 -20.03 -4.48
C GLY A 69 -9.94 -20.03 -3.53
N ALA A 70 -9.10 -19.00 -3.62
CA ALA A 70 -7.81 -18.91 -2.92
C ALA A 70 -7.73 -17.80 -1.85
N THR A 71 -8.82 -17.04 -1.63
CA THR A 71 -8.85 -15.89 -0.72
C THR A 71 -8.42 -16.23 0.72
N ASP A 72 -8.80 -17.40 1.24
CA ASP A 72 -8.46 -17.79 2.62
C ASP A 72 -7.01 -18.30 2.78
N LYS A 73 -6.32 -18.56 1.66
CA LYS A 73 -4.97 -19.15 1.66
C LYS A 73 -3.87 -18.10 1.52
N ILE A 74 -4.16 -16.99 0.84
CA ILE A 74 -3.16 -16.00 0.44
C ILE A 74 -3.49 -14.66 1.08
N LYS A 75 -2.63 -14.20 1.98
CA LYS A 75 -2.74 -12.87 2.59
C LYS A 75 -2.40 -11.79 1.58
N VAL A 76 -3.18 -10.72 1.54
CA VAL A 76 -2.91 -9.58 0.65
C VAL A 76 -2.57 -8.35 1.47
N SER A 77 -1.50 -7.65 1.13
CA SER A 77 -1.12 -6.35 1.71
C SER A 77 -0.85 -5.33 0.60
N THR A 78 -1.03 -4.05 0.88
CA THR A 78 -0.89 -3.00 -0.14
C THR A 78 -0.28 -1.71 0.38
N SER A 79 0.17 -0.86 -0.53
CA SER A 79 0.32 0.58 -0.26
C SER A 79 -0.97 1.32 -0.64
N ASN A 80 -1.23 2.43 0.06
CA ASN A 80 -2.44 3.25 -0.05
C ASN A 80 -3.73 2.52 0.36
N LEU A 81 -4.83 3.28 0.50
CA LEU A 81 -6.09 2.74 0.99
C LEU A 81 -7.29 3.59 0.50
N ASN A 82 -7.75 3.30 -0.72
CA ASN A 82 -9.05 3.76 -1.21
C ASN A 82 -10.23 3.05 -0.53
N ASP A 83 -11.45 3.46 -0.85
CA ASP A 83 -12.67 2.95 -0.20
C ASP A 83 -12.91 1.45 -0.44
N ASP A 84 -12.61 0.94 -1.63
CA ASP A 84 -12.75 -0.49 -1.93
C ASP A 84 -11.74 -1.34 -1.15
N ALA A 85 -10.49 -0.87 -1.04
CA ALA A 85 -9.45 -1.51 -0.26
C ALA A 85 -9.75 -1.43 1.25
N ARG A 86 -10.34 -0.34 1.72
CA ARG A 86 -10.86 -0.21 3.09
C ARG A 86 -11.97 -1.23 3.35
N ALA A 87 -12.94 -1.34 2.45
CA ALA A 87 -14.00 -2.33 2.59
C ALA A 87 -13.44 -3.77 2.55
N ALA A 88 -12.41 -4.02 1.74
CA ALA A 88 -11.69 -5.31 1.73
C ALA A 88 -10.93 -5.58 3.05
N LEU A 89 -10.37 -4.54 3.68
CA LEU A 89 -9.74 -4.62 4.99
C LEU A 89 -10.75 -4.97 6.09
N GLU A 90 -11.92 -4.31 6.06
CA GLU A 90 -13.02 -4.55 7.00
C GLU A 90 -13.60 -5.96 6.87
N ARG A 91 -13.68 -6.48 5.63
CA ARG A 91 -14.08 -7.87 5.34
C ARG A 91 -12.99 -8.90 5.67
N GLY A 92 -11.75 -8.47 5.90
CA GLY A 92 -10.60 -9.35 6.19
C GLY A 92 -9.95 -9.99 4.97
N THR A 93 -10.39 -9.65 3.74
CA THR A 93 -9.76 -10.13 2.51
C THR A 93 -8.48 -9.37 2.15
N LEU A 94 -8.34 -8.13 2.66
CA LEU A 94 -7.07 -7.41 2.71
C LEU A 94 -6.55 -7.50 4.16
N THR A 95 -5.28 -7.87 4.33
CA THR A 95 -4.65 -8.06 5.65
C THR A 95 -4.22 -6.73 6.27
N CYS A 96 -3.53 -5.88 5.51
CA CYS A 96 -3.10 -4.57 5.97
C CYS A 96 -2.76 -3.64 4.79
N ALA A 97 -2.70 -2.35 5.09
CA ALA A 97 -2.24 -1.32 4.15
C ALA A 97 -1.18 -0.42 4.79
N SER A 98 -0.20 0.00 4.01
CA SER A 98 0.72 1.08 4.34
C SER A 98 0.21 2.38 3.74
N LEU A 99 -0.28 3.28 4.58
CA LEU A 99 -0.88 4.55 4.16
C LEU A 99 0.08 5.72 4.35
N GLN A 100 0.19 6.58 3.33
CA GLN A 100 0.99 7.80 3.40
C GLN A 100 0.13 8.98 3.84
N PRO A 101 0.60 9.84 4.77
CA PRO A 101 -0.16 10.98 5.26
C PRO A 101 -0.05 12.18 4.29
N ALA A 102 -0.58 12.02 3.08
CA ALA A 102 -0.46 12.98 1.97
C ALA A 102 -0.92 14.40 2.34
N VAL A 103 -2.02 14.54 3.10
CA VAL A 103 -2.50 15.85 3.57
C VAL A 103 -1.49 16.52 4.50
N SER A 104 -0.89 15.77 5.41
CA SER A 104 0.13 16.30 6.33
C SER A 104 1.40 16.69 5.56
N MET A 105 1.83 15.85 4.61
CA MET A 105 2.97 16.16 3.73
C MET A 105 2.76 17.46 2.94
N GLY A 106 1.56 17.68 2.40
CA GLY A 106 1.22 18.92 1.70
C GLY A 106 1.25 20.15 2.61
N ARG A 107 0.71 20.03 3.84
CA ARG A 107 0.74 21.13 4.83
C ARG A 107 2.16 21.48 5.25
N ASP A 108 2.99 20.49 5.50
CA ASP A 108 4.38 20.69 5.88
C ASP A 108 5.16 21.32 4.72
N ALA A 109 4.98 20.84 3.48
CA ALA A 109 5.60 21.44 2.30
C ALA A 109 5.24 22.93 2.13
N MET A 110 3.96 23.29 2.29
CA MET A 110 3.53 24.69 2.21
C MET A 110 4.08 25.54 3.35
N ARG A 111 4.21 24.98 4.57
CA ARG A 111 4.81 25.69 5.71
C ARG A 111 6.28 26.02 5.44
N GLU A 112 7.06 25.05 4.96
CA GLU A 112 8.48 25.27 4.63
C GLU A 112 8.62 26.26 3.46
N ALA A 113 7.73 26.20 2.46
CA ALA A 113 7.73 27.15 1.36
C ALA A 113 7.48 28.59 1.83
N ALA A 114 6.51 28.80 2.72
CA ALA A 114 6.23 30.11 3.31
C ALA A 114 7.43 30.64 4.13
N ALA A 115 8.01 29.78 4.99
CA ALA A 115 9.19 30.13 5.77
C ALA A 115 10.38 30.53 4.89
N ALA A 116 10.59 29.85 3.76
CA ALA A 116 11.64 30.22 2.79
C ALA A 116 11.41 31.62 2.20
N ILE A 117 10.17 31.94 1.83
CA ILE A 117 9.80 33.26 1.26
C ILE A 117 10.05 34.38 2.27
N GLU A 118 9.78 34.12 3.55
CA GLU A 118 9.98 35.08 4.65
C GLU A 118 11.46 35.22 5.09
N GLY A 119 12.39 34.51 4.44
CA GLY A 119 13.81 34.51 4.80
C GLY A 119 14.13 33.71 6.06
N GLY A 120 13.21 32.85 6.49
CA GLY A 120 13.37 31.94 7.62
C GLY A 120 14.27 30.74 7.30
N LYS A 121 14.56 29.95 8.34
CA LYS A 121 15.25 28.67 8.19
C LYS A 121 14.25 27.58 7.80
N VAL A 122 14.66 26.71 6.89
CA VAL A 122 13.83 25.58 6.42
C VAL A 122 14.55 24.25 6.62
N LEU A 123 13.75 23.19 6.73
CA LEU A 123 14.26 21.82 6.73
C LEU A 123 14.45 21.35 5.28
N GLY A 124 15.64 20.83 4.96
CA GLY A 124 15.92 20.25 3.64
C GLY A 124 15.24 18.90 3.38
N ARG A 125 14.74 18.25 4.44
CA ARG A 125 14.03 16.97 4.38
C ARG A 125 13.10 16.84 5.58
N ILE A 126 11.85 16.49 5.31
CA ILE A 126 10.86 16.11 6.31
C ILE A 126 10.50 14.64 6.08
N GLU A 127 10.68 13.81 7.09
CA GLU A 127 10.25 12.41 7.02
C GLU A 127 8.82 12.29 7.52
N ALA A 128 7.91 11.96 6.60
CA ALA A 128 6.52 11.67 6.93
C ALA A 128 6.37 10.15 7.16
N PRO A 129 6.19 9.68 8.40
CA PRO A 129 6.11 8.25 8.69
C PRO A 129 4.85 7.65 8.06
N ALA A 130 5.02 6.52 7.38
CA ALA A 130 3.88 5.74 6.88
C ALA A 130 3.11 5.10 8.03
N LEU A 131 1.80 4.97 7.85
CA LEU A 131 0.88 4.42 8.83
C LEU A 131 0.53 2.97 8.45
N LEU A 132 0.76 2.04 9.37
CA LEU A 132 0.27 0.66 9.23
C LEU A 132 -1.21 0.60 9.60
N VAL A 133 -2.07 0.49 8.58
CA VAL A 133 -3.50 0.35 8.76
C VAL A 133 -3.88 -1.12 8.73
N THR A 134 -4.56 -1.55 9.79
CA THR A 134 -5.05 -2.92 10.02
C THR A 134 -6.53 -2.85 10.37
N ARG A 135 -7.25 -3.97 10.26
CA ARG A 135 -8.69 -4.02 10.59
C ARG A 135 -8.97 -3.53 12.00
N GLU A 136 -8.09 -3.81 12.95
CA GLU A 136 -8.23 -3.44 14.36
C GLU A 136 -8.03 -1.94 14.58
N LYS A 137 -7.21 -1.30 13.75
CA LYS A 137 -6.81 0.11 13.90
C LYS A 137 -7.50 1.06 12.92
N VAL A 138 -8.14 0.55 11.87
CA VAL A 138 -8.69 1.38 10.79
C VAL A 138 -9.68 2.43 11.32
N ALA A 139 -10.51 2.07 12.30
CA ALA A 139 -11.47 2.97 12.92
C ALA A 139 -10.84 4.06 13.84
N SER A 140 -9.58 3.89 14.24
CA SER A 140 -8.87 4.84 15.12
C SER A 140 -8.20 5.98 14.36
N TYR A 141 -8.09 5.89 13.04
CA TYR A 141 -7.43 6.90 12.23
C TYR A 141 -8.39 8.04 11.86
N ASP A 142 -7.93 9.27 12.05
CA ASP A 142 -8.56 10.46 11.49
C ASP A 142 -8.11 10.65 10.04
N PHE A 143 -8.88 10.07 9.11
CA PHE A 143 -8.56 10.10 7.68
C PHE A 143 -8.50 11.51 7.09
N SER A 144 -9.18 12.50 7.69
CA SER A 144 -9.16 13.90 7.20
C SER A 144 -7.76 14.53 7.24
N LYS A 145 -6.86 13.99 8.08
CA LYS A 145 -5.47 14.44 8.21
C LYS A 145 -4.49 13.63 7.37
N ILE A 146 -4.98 12.57 6.72
CA ILE A 146 -4.15 11.55 6.07
C ILE A 146 -4.42 11.53 4.57
N ILE A 147 -5.70 11.46 4.18
CA ILE A 147 -6.16 11.36 2.79
C ILE A 147 -6.91 12.65 2.44
N ALA A 148 -6.80 13.09 1.18
CA ALA A 148 -7.56 14.23 0.69
C ALA A 148 -9.08 13.97 0.84
N PRO A 149 -9.88 15.01 1.14
CA PRO A 149 -11.34 14.91 1.10
C PRO A 149 -11.83 14.40 -0.26
N THR A 150 -12.90 13.61 -0.28
CA THR A 150 -13.46 13.03 -1.52
C THR A 150 -13.98 14.08 -2.51
N ASP A 151 -14.31 15.27 -2.04
CA ASP A 151 -14.75 16.43 -2.83
C ASP A 151 -13.59 17.35 -3.25
N TYR A 152 -12.36 17.05 -2.86
CA TYR A 152 -11.18 17.82 -3.29
C TYR A 152 -10.97 17.71 -4.81
N GLN A 153 -10.82 18.86 -5.46
CA GLN A 153 -10.45 18.99 -6.87
C GLN A 153 -9.18 19.87 -6.96
N PRO A 154 -8.11 19.40 -7.63
CA PRO A 154 -6.88 20.18 -7.82
C PRO A 154 -7.03 21.31 -8.84
#